data_AF-A0A651HD48-F1
#
_entry.id   AF-A0A651HD48-F1
#
_cell.length_a   1.000
_cell.length_b   1.000
_cell.length_c   1.000
_cell.angle_alpha   90.00
_cell.angle_beta   90.00
_cell.angle_gamma   90.00
#
_symmetry.space_group_name_H-M   'P 1'
#
loop_
_entity.id
_entity.type
_entity.pdbx_description
1 polymer ?
#
loop_
_entity_poly.entity_id
_entity_poly.type
_entity_poly.pdbx_seq_one_letter_code
_entity_poly.pdbx_strand_id
1 'polypeptide(L)'
;MGKGGREQESDGGMDRGTMEVPDSDPPKLREFVERSAGRLLMEAILGGSAGAILAVALGQEELRGAFMVAGGLAAPLALMLTPVRGAPAYRGVRYGLALSVLLTLAVSLTGPGRERPVDELILFAFLFFALGAVGHGVMAATVDRRSDDEGG
;
A
#
# COMPACT_ATOMS: atom_id res chain seq x y z
N MET A 1 -67.19 -5.69 44.44
CA MET A 1 -67.64 -5.52 43.04
C MET A 1 -66.91 -4.29 42.51
N GLY A 2 -66.20 -4.25 41.38
CA GLY A 2 -66.17 -5.17 40.25
C GLY A 2 -64.76 -5.44 39.70
N LYS A 3 -64.73 -6.45 38.83
CA LYS A 3 -63.62 -6.95 38.04
C LYS A 3 -63.37 -6.05 36.83
N GLY A 4 -62.11 -5.94 36.42
CA GLY A 4 -61.66 -5.61 35.07
C GLY A 4 -60.15 -5.78 35.08
N GLY A 5 -59.54 -6.76 34.42
CA GLY A 5 -59.82 -7.26 33.08
C GLY A 5 -58.57 -6.93 32.28
N ARG A 6 -57.74 -7.95 32.02
CA ARG A 6 -56.46 -7.87 31.30
C ARG A 6 -56.65 -7.30 29.91
N GLU A 7 -55.70 -6.51 29.43
CA GLU A 7 -55.27 -6.50 28.04
C GLU A 7 -53.80 -6.05 28.02
N GLN A 8 -52.91 -7.04 27.91
CA GLN A 8 -51.53 -6.85 27.48
C GLN A 8 -51.59 -6.71 25.95
N GLU A 9 -51.57 -5.46 25.47
CA GLU A 9 -51.19 -5.20 24.08
C GLU A 9 -49.68 -5.37 23.96
N SER A 10 -49.30 -6.56 23.50
CA SER A 10 -48.00 -6.86 22.92
C SER A 10 -47.92 -6.13 21.58
N ASP A 11 -47.58 -4.85 21.60
CA ASP A 11 -47.28 -4.11 20.39
C ASP A 11 -45.89 -4.52 19.90
N GLY A 12 -45.90 -5.48 18.97
CA GLY A 12 -44.74 -5.93 18.23
C GLY A 12 -44.26 -4.82 17.31
N GLY A 13 -43.59 -3.84 17.89
CA GLY A 13 -42.79 -2.89 17.15
C GLY A 13 -41.71 -3.65 16.39
N MET A 14 -41.94 -3.89 15.10
CA MET A 14 -40.85 -4.19 14.18
C MET A 14 -39.89 -3.03 14.26
N ASP A 15 -38.83 -3.23 15.04
CA ASP A 15 -37.62 -2.43 15.02
C ASP A 15 -37.11 -2.51 13.58
N ARG A 16 -37.56 -1.56 12.75
CA ARG A 16 -36.92 -1.22 11.50
C ARG A 16 -35.58 -0.67 11.93
N GLY A 17 -34.65 -1.59 12.23
CA GLY A 17 -33.25 -1.31 12.41
C GLY A 17 -32.87 -0.48 11.22
N THR A 18 -32.77 0.83 11.47
CA THR A 18 -32.14 1.76 10.59
C THR A 18 -30.79 1.12 10.32
N MET A 19 -30.61 0.65 9.10
CA MET A 19 -29.31 0.24 8.62
C MET A 19 -28.46 1.49 8.81
N GLU A 20 -27.72 1.55 9.93
CA GLU A 20 -26.69 2.54 10.15
C GLU A 20 -25.76 2.35 8.96
N VAL A 21 -25.95 3.19 7.95
CA VAL A 21 -24.93 3.42 6.95
C VAL A 21 -23.73 3.79 7.80
N PRO A 22 -22.66 2.96 7.82
CA PRO A 22 -21.48 3.29 8.60
C PRO A 22 -21.11 4.69 8.16
N ASP A 23 -21.09 5.62 9.12
CA ASP A 23 -20.77 7.02 8.89
C ASP A 23 -19.43 7.01 8.16
N SER A 24 -19.49 7.15 6.84
CA SER A 24 -18.33 7.03 5.99
C SER A 24 -17.68 8.38 6.12
N ASP A 25 -16.93 8.54 7.22
CA ASP A 25 -16.01 9.64 7.47
C ASP A 25 -15.43 10.05 6.12
N PRO A 26 -15.69 11.28 5.62
CA PRO A 26 -15.19 11.68 4.32
C PRO A 26 -13.68 11.44 4.32
N PRO A 27 -13.10 10.91 3.21
CA PRO A 27 -11.67 10.61 3.17
C PRO A 27 -10.91 11.87 3.57
N LYS A 28 -10.28 11.81 4.74
CA LYS A 28 -9.60 12.98 5.35
C LYS A 28 -8.58 13.46 4.31
N LEU A 29 -8.38 14.77 4.16
CA LEU A 29 -7.46 15.39 3.20
C LEU A 29 -6.11 14.65 3.06
N ARG A 30 -5.63 14.07 4.17
CA ARG A 30 -4.47 13.17 4.24
C ARG A 30 -4.53 11.97 3.28
N GLU A 31 -5.64 11.24 3.19
CA GLU A 31 -5.82 10.11 2.26
C GLU A 31 -5.77 10.55 0.80
N PHE A 32 -6.33 11.73 0.52
CA PHE A 32 -6.27 12.32 -0.81
C PHE A 32 -4.85 12.80 -1.17
N VAL A 33 -4.11 13.40 -0.23
CA VAL A 33 -2.72 13.83 -0.43
C VAL A 33 -1.78 12.63 -0.60
N GLU A 34 -1.95 11.59 0.21
CA GLU A 34 -1.13 10.36 0.16
C GLU A 34 -1.30 9.57 -1.16
N ARG A 35 -2.38 9.79 -1.90
CA ARG A 35 -2.62 9.18 -3.23
C ARG A 35 -2.83 10.20 -4.35
N SER A 36 -2.44 11.45 -4.12
CA SER A 36 -2.56 12.51 -5.11
C SER A 36 -1.71 12.19 -6.35
N ALA A 37 -2.10 12.73 -7.50
CA ALA A 37 -1.32 12.58 -8.74
C ALA A 37 0.14 13.04 -8.56
N GLY A 38 0.36 14.09 -7.76
CA GLY A 38 1.70 14.57 -7.40
C GLY A 38 2.49 13.55 -6.57
N ARG A 39 1.85 12.90 -5.59
CA ARG A 39 2.52 11.86 -4.79
C ARG A 39 2.86 10.63 -5.63
N LEU A 40 1.94 10.20 -6.49
CA LEU A 40 2.18 9.07 -7.41
C LEU A 40 3.31 9.38 -8.40
N LEU A 41 3.38 10.61 -8.92
CA LEU A 41 4.48 11.04 -9.78
C LEU A 41 5.82 11.03 -9.02
N MET A 42 5.85 11.50 -7.76
CA MET A 42 7.06 11.44 -6.94
C MET A 42 7.50 10.00 -6.68
N GLU A 43 6.59 9.09 -6.37
CA GLU A 43 6.93 7.67 -6.23
C GLU A 43 7.41 7.07 -7.56
N ALA A 44 6.84 7.45 -8.69
CA ALA A 44 7.32 7.00 -9.99
C ALA A 44 8.75 7.47 -10.28
N ILE A 45 9.08 8.72 -9.94
CA ILE A 45 10.45 9.26 -10.08
C ILE A 45 11.42 8.53 -9.14
N LEU A 46 11.03 8.33 -7.88
CA LEU A 46 11.85 7.63 -6.89
C LEU A 46 12.07 6.16 -7.30
N GLY A 47 11.01 5.47 -7.68
CA GLY A 47 11.05 4.10 -8.17
C GLY A 47 11.92 3.96 -9.42
N GLY A 48 11.77 4.86 -10.39
CA GLY A 48 12.59 4.85 -11.60
C GLY A 48 14.07 5.13 -11.32
N SER A 49 14.36 6.07 -10.41
CA SER A 49 15.74 6.38 -9.99
C SER A 49 16.37 5.20 -9.25
N ALA A 50 15.62 4.55 -8.36
CA ALA A 50 16.06 3.33 -7.69
C ALA A 50 16.33 2.19 -8.69
N GLY A 51 15.48 2.06 -9.72
CA GLY A 51 15.71 1.15 -10.83
C GLY A 51 17.02 1.43 -11.57
N ALA A 52 17.31 2.69 -11.89
CA ALA A 52 18.58 3.06 -12.52
C ALA A 52 19.81 2.70 -11.66
N ILE A 53 19.75 2.97 -10.35
CA ILE A 53 20.82 2.65 -9.41
C ILE A 53 21.02 1.13 -9.32
N LEU A 54 19.92 0.38 -9.27
CA LEU A 54 19.98 -1.08 -9.20
C LEU A 54 20.60 -1.67 -10.48
N ALA A 55 20.29 -1.14 -11.66
CA ALA A 55 20.91 -1.58 -12.91
C ALA A 55 22.45 -1.43 -12.88
N VAL A 56 22.96 -0.31 -12.34
CA VAL A 56 24.40 -0.09 -12.16
C VAL A 56 24.98 -1.07 -11.13
N ALA A 57 24.31 -1.23 -9.98
CA ALA A 57 24.76 -2.12 -8.92
C ALA A 57 24.84 -3.59 -9.36
N LEU A 58 23.98 -4.01 -10.30
CA LEU A 58 23.96 -5.35 -10.87
C LEU A 58 24.87 -5.52 -12.10
N GLY A 59 25.56 -4.46 -12.55
CA GLY A 59 26.39 -4.49 -13.76
C GLY A 59 25.59 -4.65 -15.07
N GLN A 60 24.31 -4.27 -15.06
CA GLN A 60 23.34 -4.43 -16.16
C GLN A 60 22.96 -3.07 -16.76
N GLU A 61 23.96 -2.22 -17.06
CA GLU A 61 23.72 -0.86 -17.55
C GLU A 61 22.94 -0.81 -18.87
N GLU A 62 23.10 -1.84 -19.71
CA GLU A 62 22.35 -2.01 -20.97
C GLU A 62 20.83 -2.12 -20.72
N LEU A 63 20.44 -2.65 -19.56
CA LEU A 63 19.04 -2.80 -19.15
C LEU A 63 18.54 -1.62 -18.29
N ARG A 64 19.35 -0.58 -18.08
CA ARG A 64 19.01 0.55 -17.19
C ARG A 64 17.65 1.15 -17.49
N GLY A 65 17.31 1.33 -18.77
CA GLY A 65 16.00 1.85 -19.18
C GLY A 65 14.83 0.95 -18.73
N ALA A 66 14.99 -0.38 -18.85
CA ALA A 66 13.97 -1.33 -18.41
C ALA A 66 13.80 -1.31 -16.89
N PHE A 67 14.90 -1.24 -16.13
CA PHE A 67 14.86 -1.10 -14.67
C PHE A 67 14.19 0.22 -14.23
N MET A 68 14.48 1.32 -14.91
CA MET A 68 13.82 2.62 -14.65
C MET A 68 12.31 2.54 -14.87
N VAL A 69 11.86 1.95 -15.97
CA VAL A 69 10.43 1.79 -16.25
C VAL A 69 9.77 0.86 -15.24
N ALA A 70 10.39 -0.29 -14.95
CA ALA A 70 9.87 -1.25 -13.98
C ALA A 70 9.73 -0.63 -12.59
N GLY A 71 10.78 0.04 -12.10
CA GLY A 71 10.75 0.74 -10.82
C GLY A 71 9.73 1.88 -10.79
N GLY A 72 9.65 2.68 -11.86
CA GLY A 72 8.73 3.81 -11.95
C GLY A 72 7.25 3.42 -12.03
N LEU A 73 6.94 2.23 -12.52
CA LEU A 73 5.58 1.67 -12.48
C LEU A 73 5.29 0.95 -11.16
N ALA A 74 6.25 0.18 -10.64
CA ALA A 74 6.04 -0.64 -9.46
C ALA A 74 5.86 0.19 -8.18
N ALA A 75 6.63 1.26 -8.01
CA ALA A 75 6.57 2.11 -6.81
C ALA A 75 5.18 2.77 -6.57
N PRO A 76 4.55 3.45 -7.55
CA PRO A 76 3.21 4.02 -7.36
C PRO A 76 2.13 2.93 -7.20
N LEU A 77 2.24 1.80 -7.90
CA LEU A 77 1.33 0.67 -7.71
C LEU A 77 1.45 0.08 -6.29
N ALA A 78 2.67 -0.08 -5.78
CA ALA A 78 2.91 -0.52 -4.41
C ALA A 78 2.34 0.47 -3.39
N LEU A 79 2.47 1.78 -3.63
CA LEU A 79 1.87 2.81 -2.78
C LEU A 79 0.34 2.72 -2.77
N MET A 80 -0.30 2.50 -3.92
CA MET A 80 -1.76 2.33 -4.01
C MET A 80 -2.25 1.11 -3.22
N LEU A 81 -1.48 0.03 -3.21
CA LEU A 81 -1.77 -1.20 -2.45
C LEU A 81 -1.42 -1.07 -0.96
N THR A 82 -0.69 -0.04 -0.57
CA THR A 82 -0.29 0.21 0.81
C THR A 82 -1.45 0.89 1.55
N PRO A 83 -1.79 0.41 2.77
CA PRO A 83 -2.79 1.07 3.59
C PRO A 83 -2.29 2.46 4.02
N VAL A 84 -3.19 3.44 3.96
CA VAL A 84 -2.91 4.83 4.37
C VAL A 84 -2.76 4.92 5.90
N ARG A 85 -3.52 4.10 6.63
CA ARG A 85 -3.56 4.10 8.10
C ARG A 85 -2.78 2.91 8.67
N GLY A 86 -2.24 3.10 9.88
CA GLY A 86 -1.56 2.07 10.66
C GLY A 86 -0.12 2.45 10.99
N ALA A 87 0.51 1.63 11.85
CA ALA A 87 1.89 1.89 12.29
C ALA A 87 2.87 1.96 11.10
N PRO A 88 3.89 2.84 11.13
CA PRO A 88 4.88 2.97 10.06
C PRO A 88 5.52 1.64 9.64
N ALA A 89 5.82 0.78 10.63
CA ALA A 89 6.37 -0.56 10.38
C ALA A 89 5.40 -1.45 9.57
N TYR A 90 4.10 -1.40 9.88
CA TYR A 90 3.07 -2.15 9.14
C TYR A 90 2.93 -1.64 7.71
N ARG A 91 2.89 -0.31 7.52
CA ARG A 91 2.84 0.32 6.19
C ARG A 91 4.07 -0.03 5.37
N GLY A 92 5.26 0.02 5.97
CA GLY A 92 6.52 -0.42 5.36
C GLY A 92 6.44 -1.88 4.88
N VAL A 93 6.07 -2.82 5.75
CA VAL A 93 5.95 -4.24 5.38
C VAL A 93 4.95 -4.46 4.22
N ARG A 94 3.80 -3.76 4.24
CA ARG A 94 2.80 -3.85 3.17
C ARG A 94 3.31 -3.31 1.84
N TYR A 95 3.99 -2.17 1.87
CA TYR A 95 4.64 -1.59 0.69
C TYR A 95 5.72 -2.53 0.14
N GLY A 96 6.60 -3.05 1.00
CA GLY A 96 7.64 -4.00 0.62
C GLY A 96 7.09 -5.27 -0.02
N LEU A 97 6.01 -5.84 0.53
CA LEU A 97 5.32 -7.00 -0.05
C LEU A 97 4.73 -6.71 -1.43
N ALA A 98 4.06 -5.57 -1.58
CA ALA A 98 3.50 -5.18 -2.87
C ALA A 98 4.60 -4.99 -3.92
N LEU A 99 5.67 -4.29 -3.55
CA LEU A 99 6.81 -4.04 -4.42
C LEU A 99 7.52 -5.35 -4.80
N SER A 100 7.75 -6.26 -3.85
CA SER A 100 8.40 -7.54 -4.12
C SER A 100 7.60 -8.38 -5.10
N VAL A 101 6.27 -8.45 -4.94
CA VAL A 101 5.43 -9.21 -5.87
C VAL A 101 5.47 -8.60 -7.27
N LEU A 102 5.31 -7.28 -7.40
CA LEU A 102 5.29 -6.60 -8.69
C LEU A 102 6.62 -6.74 -9.44
N LEU A 103 7.74 -6.50 -8.75
CA LEU A 103 9.07 -6.55 -9.37
C LEU A 103 9.52 -7.99 -9.63
N THR A 104 9.27 -8.94 -8.72
CA THR A 104 9.58 -10.35 -8.98
C THR A 104 8.77 -10.89 -10.15
N LEU A 105 7.50 -10.50 -10.29
CA LEU A 105 6.70 -10.86 -11.47
C LEU A 105 7.30 -10.25 -12.74
N ALA A 106 7.66 -8.97 -12.73
CA ALA A 106 8.31 -8.32 -13.87
C ALA A 106 9.65 -8.99 -14.25
N VAL A 107 10.46 -9.36 -13.26
CA VAL A 107 11.74 -10.06 -13.45
C VAL A 107 11.52 -11.50 -13.94
N SER A 108 10.47 -12.19 -13.47
CA SER A 108 10.13 -13.54 -13.91
C SER A 108 9.75 -13.60 -15.40
N LEU A 109 9.19 -12.52 -15.92
CA LEU A 109 8.79 -12.38 -17.33
C LEU A 109 9.90 -11.79 -18.21
N THR A 110 11.02 -11.36 -17.62
CA THR A 110 12.15 -10.74 -18.33
C THR A 110 13.40 -11.62 -18.25
N GLY A 111 13.69 -12.27 -19.37
CA GLY A 111 14.88 -13.10 -19.54
C GLY A 111 14.95 -13.72 -20.94
N PRO A 112 16.15 -14.02 -21.46
CA PRO A 112 16.31 -14.65 -22.77
C PRO A 112 15.79 -16.09 -22.73
N GLY A 113 14.55 -16.29 -23.19
CA GLY A 113 14.02 -17.58 -23.64
C GLY A 113 13.91 -18.71 -22.61
N ARG A 114 14.05 -18.45 -21.29
CA ARG A 114 13.90 -19.46 -20.24
C ARG A 114 13.23 -18.88 -18.99
N GLU A 115 12.46 -19.72 -18.31
CA GLU A 115 12.02 -19.48 -16.94
C GLU A 115 13.26 -19.29 -16.05
N ARG A 116 13.30 -18.20 -15.27
CA ARG A 116 14.37 -18.00 -14.29
C ARG A 116 14.28 -19.06 -13.19
N PRO A 117 15.42 -19.53 -12.65
CA PRO A 117 15.42 -20.44 -11.51
C PRO A 117 14.62 -19.86 -10.33
N VAL A 118 13.86 -20.72 -9.65
CA VAL A 118 12.97 -20.31 -8.55
C VAL A 118 13.75 -19.71 -7.38
N ASP A 119 14.93 -20.25 -7.10
CA ASP A 119 15.86 -19.76 -6.07
C ASP A 119 16.33 -18.32 -6.36
N GLU A 120 16.64 -17.99 -7.62
CA GLU A 120 16.95 -16.61 -8.00
C GLU A 120 15.76 -15.67 -7.80
N LEU A 121 14.56 -16.09 -8.19
CA LEU A 121 13.34 -15.29 -8.01
C LEU A 121 13.01 -15.05 -6.54
N ILE A 122 13.25 -16.04 -5.68
CA ILE A 122 13.13 -15.90 -4.22
C ILE A 122 14.14 -14.87 -3.70
N LEU A 123 15.39 -14.92 -4.16
CA LEU A 123 16.43 -13.95 -3.80
C LEU A 123 16.04 -12.52 -4.20
N PHE A 124 15.54 -12.32 -5.42
CA PHE A 124 15.01 -11.03 -5.87
C PHE A 124 13.81 -10.59 -5.04
N ALA A 125 12.87 -11.49 -4.73
CA ALA A 125 11.71 -11.17 -3.91
C ALA A 125 12.14 -10.65 -2.52
N PHE A 126 13.09 -11.32 -1.87
CA PHE A 126 13.64 -10.86 -0.58
C PHE A 126 14.34 -9.51 -0.70
N LEU A 127 15.14 -9.29 -1.74
CA LEU A 127 15.81 -8.02 -1.97
C LEU A 127 14.81 -6.87 -2.15
N PHE A 128 13.83 -7.04 -3.03
CA PHE A 128 12.81 -6.03 -3.29
C PHE A 128 11.94 -5.77 -2.07
N PHE A 129 11.61 -6.81 -1.31
CA PHE A 129 10.88 -6.68 -0.05
C PHE A 129 11.69 -5.83 0.95
N ALA A 130 12.96 -6.16 1.17
CA ALA A 130 13.80 -5.44 2.12
C ALA A 130 13.96 -3.96 1.72
N LEU A 131 14.22 -3.69 0.44
CA LEU A 131 14.34 -2.32 -0.08
C LEU A 131 13.03 -1.53 0.11
N GLY A 132 11.90 -2.10 -0.30
CA GLY A 132 10.61 -1.45 -0.18
C GLY A 132 10.19 -1.24 1.27
N ALA A 133 10.34 -2.25 2.13
CA ALA A 133 9.91 -2.19 3.51
C ALA A 133 10.72 -1.20 4.34
N VAL A 134 12.05 -1.20 4.19
CA VAL A 134 12.92 -0.26 4.88
C VAL A 134 12.75 1.15 4.33
N GLY A 135 12.80 1.31 3.00
CA GLY A 135 12.69 2.63 2.36
C GLY A 135 11.37 3.31 2.70
N HIS A 136 10.25 2.59 2.56
CA HIS A 136 8.93 3.14 2.88
C HIS A 136 8.71 3.29 4.39
N GLY A 137 9.22 2.34 5.20
CA GLY A 137 9.12 2.42 6.67
C GLY A 137 9.83 3.64 7.25
N VAL A 138 11.02 3.97 6.75
CA VAL A 138 11.76 5.18 7.14
C VAL A 138 10.99 6.44 6.73
N MET A 139 10.47 6.50 5.51
CA MET A 139 9.69 7.64 5.03
C MET A 139 8.37 7.82 5.82
N ALA A 140 7.68 6.73 6.14
CA ALA A 140 6.47 6.78 6.96
C ALA A 140 6.78 7.31 8.37
N ALA A 141 7.86 6.83 8.99
CA ALA A 141 8.27 7.25 10.32
C ALA A 141 8.71 8.72 10.40
N THR A 142 9.33 9.27 9.35
CA THR A 142 9.75 10.68 9.31
C THR A 142 8.58 11.63 9.04
N VAL A 143 7.64 11.23 8.20
CA VAL A 143 6.43 12.03 7.90
C VAL A 143 5.46 12.03 9.09
N ASP A 144 5.24 10.88 9.72
CA ASP A 144 4.31 10.77 10.86
C ASP A 144 4.81 11.61 12.05
N ARG A 145 6.11 11.59 12.37
CA ARG A 145 6.69 12.45 13.42
C ARG A 145 6.46 13.95 13.20
N ARG A 146 6.57 14.41 11.96
CA ARG A 146 6.42 15.84 11.64
C ARG A 146 4.98 16.32 11.75
N SER A 147 4.02 15.39 11.64
CA SER A 147 2.59 15.68 11.76
C SER A 147 2.16 15.88 13.22
N ASP A 148 2.85 15.23 14.15
CA ASP A 148 2.58 15.35 15.59
C ASP A 148 3.12 16.68 16.16
N ASP A 149 4.17 17.25 15.57
CA ASP A 149 4.79 18.51 16.01
C ASP A 149 4.05 19.77 15.53
N GLU A 150 3.25 19.69 14.46
CA GLU A 150 2.48 20.83 13.90
C GLU A 150 1.04 20.93 14.46
N GLY A 151 0.66 20.04 15.39
CA GLY A 151 -0.69 19.92 15.96
C GLY A 151 -0.85 20.36 17.43
N GLY A 152 0.08 21.15 17.97
CA GLY A 152 0.06 21.67 19.35
C GLY A 152 -0.44 23.11 19.47
#